data_AF-A0A7Z0LMG9-F1
#
_entry.id   AF-A0A7Z0LMG9-F1
#
_cell.length_a   1.000
_cell.length_b   1.000
_cell.length_c   1.000
_cell.angle_alpha   90.00
_cell.angle_beta   90.00
_cell.angle_gamma   90.00
#
_symmetry.space_group_name_H-M   'P 1'
#
loop_
_entity.id
_entity.type
_entity.pdbx_description
1 polymer ?
#
loop_
_entity_poly.entity_id
_entity_poly.type
_entity_poly.pdbx_seq_one_letter_code
_entity_poly.pdbx_strand_id
1 'polypeptide(L)'
;MSAQEDEYERVAGSVAIESLLKGLIESGGVSLCLNEPDARPEPIVLMEQHAGETLVMDLSSVDHLLARLQNGATFFLRGQAQGKVVRTPSLELTEVRHAGGRYLCCSDYPAFLDVLQRRESFRAELRMGMEVPVTLFGHDDLAVQGELRDLSQDGCQVELPMTASGILSQADAQPLKMGFKFPDGTYFEVQGEVRHRKTDPDHQLLRIGFRFTNCSSEQERQIWYFVCEIEREASRYKKDNQSGRQPSPLFEVPKKRSNSDNIGQRELKHYATPMARRLAKVAAYLDSQMLLLQNGSDVNSRQLSRYADRLLTLHEEDREALLFATRCMTREPLLVRHSLSVAVHLLDLVGSNIPQDLRKAIAASAMVHDLGKALVPQVLFQAPKFEGTHRSVMSEHVELILSRLNNCHWLSARIAQAVIGGINERMDGSGYPKGLSGNQLHELAKASAIVDVVEAMRRDRADRPARTAQQIYRHLLRHPHQFDPSWMKRYIEHFKALPIGSLVRFSSEQLAWVLRLDAKGNATEVQIAKQAEPPSNENLRAVIRGDVAERLGRPVGEVAVST
;
A
#
# COMPACT_ATOMS: atom_id res chain seq x y z
N MET A 1 -22.92 34.82 5.89
CA MET A 1 -21.91 35.47 6.75
C MET A 1 -20.64 34.62 6.68
N SER A 2 -19.50 35.03 6.11
CA SER A 2 -19.13 36.23 5.36
C SER A 2 -18.18 35.84 4.23
N ALA A 3 -18.29 36.56 3.12
CA ALA A 3 -17.36 36.64 2.00
C ALA A 3 -15.87 36.52 2.37
N GLN A 4 -15.20 35.55 1.75
CA GLN A 4 -13.96 35.82 1.03
C GLN A 4 -14.30 35.62 -0.44
N GLU A 5 -14.71 36.69 -1.12
CA GLU A 5 -14.63 36.72 -2.58
C GLU A 5 -13.14 36.74 -2.92
N ASP A 6 -12.61 35.61 -3.40
CA ASP A 6 -11.29 35.58 -4.03
C ASP A 6 -11.29 36.65 -5.13
N GLU A 7 -10.45 37.68 -5.06
CA GLU A 7 -10.42 38.80 -6.02
C GLU A 7 -10.03 38.32 -7.44
N TYR A 8 -11.02 37.93 -8.25
CA TYR A 8 -10.84 37.72 -9.68
C TYR A 8 -10.79 39.06 -10.41
N GLU A 9 -9.78 39.25 -11.27
CA GLU A 9 -9.67 40.38 -12.19
C GLU A 9 -10.34 40.04 -13.53
N ARG A 10 -11.21 40.91 -14.02
CA ARG A 10 -11.93 40.70 -15.29
C ARG A 10 -11.10 41.17 -16.49
N VAL A 11 -10.89 40.28 -17.44
CA VAL A 11 -10.21 40.52 -18.71
C VAL A 11 -11.22 40.53 -19.86
N ALA A 12 -11.35 41.65 -20.56
CA ALA A 12 -12.30 41.82 -21.67
C ALA A 12 -11.63 42.09 -23.05
N GLY A 13 -10.30 42.15 -23.11
CA GLY A 13 -9.58 42.41 -24.36
C GLY A 13 -9.52 41.16 -25.24
N SER A 14 -9.93 41.27 -26.52
CA SER A 14 -10.00 40.12 -27.45
C SER A 14 -8.69 39.35 -27.56
N VAL A 15 -7.55 40.04 -27.70
CA VAL A 15 -6.22 39.44 -27.76
C VAL A 15 -5.86 38.70 -26.47
N ALA A 16 -6.24 39.26 -25.32
CA ALA A 16 -5.96 38.65 -24.02
C ALA A 16 -6.85 37.43 -23.75
N ILE A 17 -8.13 37.50 -24.15
CA ILE A 17 -9.08 36.39 -24.09
C ILE A 17 -8.58 35.25 -24.97
N GLU A 18 -8.23 35.54 -26.22
CA GLU A 18 -7.70 34.55 -27.17
C GLU A 18 -6.42 33.89 -26.64
N SER A 19 -5.50 34.68 -26.09
CA SER A 19 -4.25 34.19 -25.50
C SER A 19 -4.48 33.26 -24.30
N LEU A 20 -5.40 33.61 -23.39
CA LEU A 20 -5.72 32.80 -22.22
C LEU A 20 -6.47 31.52 -22.59
N LEU A 21 -7.47 31.61 -23.49
CA LEU A 21 -8.18 30.44 -24.01
C LEU A 21 -7.24 29.52 -24.80
N LYS A 22 -6.28 30.09 -25.54
CA LYS A 22 -5.24 29.31 -26.22
C LYS A 22 -4.40 28.54 -25.19
N GLY A 23 -4.05 29.17 -24.07
CA GLY A 23 -3.39 28.48 -22.96
C GLY A 23 -4.23 27.36 -22.34
N LEU A 24 -5.56 27.52 -22.28
CA LEU A 24 -6.47 26.47 -21.83
C LEU A 24 -6.62 25.32 -22.84
N ILE A 25 -6.58 25.62 -24.14
CA ILE A 25 -6.57 24.61 -25.22
C ILE A 25 -5.24 23.85 -25.24
N GLU A 26 -4.12 24.56 -25.13
CA GLU A 26 -2.78 23.97 -25.13
C GLU A 26 -2.53 23.09 -23.89
N SER A 27 -3.17 23.39 -22.75
CA SER A 27 -3.12 22.54 -21.56
C SER A 27 -4.03 21.31 -21.67
N GLY A 28 -5.01 21.32 -22.59
CA GLY A 28 -5.82 20.17 -22.96
C GLY A 28 -6.79 19.67 -21.87
N GLY A 29 -6.95 20.40 -20.76
CA GLY A 29 -7.81 19.99 -19.66
C GLY A 29 -8.40 21.18 -18.91
N VAL A 30 -9.73 21.29 -18.94
CA VAL A 30 -10.49 22.28 -18.18
C VAL A 30 -11.58 21.59 -17.38
N SER A 31 -12.03 22.21 -16.29
CA SER A 31 -13.18 21.72 -15.52
C SER A 31 -14.44 22.45 -15.92
N LEU A 32 -15.48 21.70 -16.28
CA LEU A 32 -16.85 22.18 -16.44
C LEU A 32 -17.55 22.19 -15.08
N CYS A 33 -18.13 23.31 -14.71
CA CYS A 33 -18.90 23.46 -13.48
C CYS A 33 -20.32 23.90 -13.82
N LEU A 34 -21.33 23.13 -13.44
CA LEU A 34 -22.74 23.54 -13.60
C LEU A 34 -23.05 24.71 -12.66
N ASN A 35 -23.90 25.64 -13.11
CA ASN A 35 -24.39 26.76 -12.30
C ASN A 35 -25.51 26.33 -11.33
N GLU A 36 -25.23 25.34 -10.49
CA GLU A 36 -26.16 24.83 -9.49
C GLU A 36 -25.48 24.78 -8.12
N PRO A 37 -26.24 24.92 -7.02
CA PRO A 37 -25.71 24.69 -5.68
C PRO A 37 -25.15 23.26 -5.58
N ASP A 38 -23.95 23.10 -5.01
CA ASP A 38 -23.27 21.82 -4.77
C ASP A 38 -22.81 21.04 -6.02
N ALA A 39 -22.85 21.64 -7.21
CA ALA A 39 -22.30 21.02 -8.43
C ALA A 39 -20.78 20.83 -8.32
N ARG A 40 -20.31 19.60 -8.56
CA ARG A 40 -18.87 19.29 -8.56
C ARG A 40 -18.25 19.64 -9.92
N PRO A 41 -17.01 20.17 -9.95
CA PRO A 41 -16.27 20.35 -11.19
C PRO A 41 -16.01 18.99 -11.86
N GLU A 42 -16.30 18.90 -13.16
CA GLU A 42 -16.07 17.70 -13.97
C GLU A 42 -15.05 17.97 -15.08
N PRO A 43 -14.05 17.10 -15.28
CA PRO A 43 -12.97 17.33 -16.23
C PRO A 43 -13.42 17.09 -17.68
N ILE A 44 -13.13 18.04 -18.55
CA ILE A 44 -13.40 18.01 -19.99
C ILE A 44 -12.17 18.51 -20.77
N VAL A 45 -12.19 18.37 -22.09
CA VAL A 45 -11.13 18.91 -22.96
C VAL A 45 -11.67 20.10 -23.75
N LEU A 46 -11.03 21.26 -23.63
CA LEU A 46 -11.26 22.38 -24.53
C LEU A 46 -10.38 22.17 -25.77
N MET A 47 -11.01 21.92 -26.91
CA MET A 47 -10.35 21.42 -28.12
C MET A 47 -9.83 22.57 -28.98
N GLU A 48 -10.73 23.51 -29.29
CA GLU A 48 -10.45 24.58 -30.24
C GLU A 48 -11.21 25.83 -29.85
N GLN A 49 -10.71 26.96 -30.33
CA GLN A 49 -11.42 28.24 -30.28
C GLN A 49 -11.48 28.83 -31.68
N HIS A 50 -12.62 29.41 -32.02
CA HIS A 50 -12.79 30.31 -33.15
C HIS A 50 -13.04 31.69 -32.56
N ALA A 51 -12.02 32.55 -32.57
CA ALA A 51 -12.03 33.82 -31.86
C ALA A 51 -13.25 34.66 -32.23
N GLY A 52 -14.07 35.00 -31.24
CA GLY A 52 -15.30 35.80 -31.42
C GLY A 52 -16.53 35.02 -31.91
N GLU A 53 -16.39 33.73 -32.21
CA GLU A 53 -17.49 32.90 -32.74
C GLU A 53 -17.89 31.78 -31.77
N THR A 54 -17.04 30.77 -31.57
CA THR A 54 -17.39 29.58 -30.79
C THR A 54 -16.20 28.99 -30.05
N LEU A 55 -16.49 28.30 -28.95
CA LEU A 55 -15.58 27.35 -28.31
C LEU A 55 -16.02 25.92 -28.65
N VAL A 56 -15.05 25.04 -28.88
CA VAL A 56 -15.29 23.61 -29.17
C VAL A 56 -14.69 22.79 -28.04
N MET A 57 -15.48 21.87 -27.48
CA MET A 57 -15.09 21.04 -26.35
C MET A 57 -15.47 19.58 -26.55
N ASP A 58 -14.67 18.67 -26.01
CA ASP A 58 -14.97 17.24 -25.96
C ASP A 58 -15.55 16.89 -24.59
N LEU A 59 -16.82 16.50 -24.58
CA LEU A 59 -17.59 16.15 -23.38
C LEU A 59 -17.74 14.63 -23.20
N SER A 60 -16.97 13.81 -23.92
CA SER A 60 -17.09 12.35 -23.89
C SER A 60 -16.83 11.75 -22.50
N SER A 61 -15.98 12.40 -21.68
CA SER A 61 -15.70 12.00 -20.29
C SER A 61 -16.85 12.29 -19.31
N VAL A 62 -17.81 13.12 -19.73
CA VAL A 62 -18.93 13.61 -18.91
C VAL A 62 -20.25 13.44 -19.66
N ASP A 63 -20.36 12.38 -20.45
CA ASP A 63 -21.55 12.07 -21.27
C ASP A 63 -22.86 12.03 -20.47
N HIS A 64 -22.80 11.60 -19.22
CA HIS A 64 -23.91 11.65 -18.26
C HIS A 64 -24.47 13.06 -18.00
N LEU A 65 -23.72 14.13 -18.29
CA LEU A 65 -24.17 15.51 -18.20
C LEU A 65 -24.83 16.03 -19.49
N LEU A 66 -24.60 15.39 -20.64
CA LEU A 66 -25.05 15.89 -21.95
C LEU A 66 -26.55 16.12 -22.00
N ALA A 67 -27.34 15.17 -21.49
CA ALA A 67 -28.78 15.29 -21.46
C ALA A 67 -29.24 16.53 -20.67
N ARG A 68 -28.52 16.92 -19.63
CA ARG A 68 -28.84 18.10 -18.82
C ARG A 68 -28.43 19.39 -19.53
N LEU A 69 -27.23 19.40 -20.10
CA LEU A 69 -26.71 20.55 -20.85
C LEU A 69 -27.54 20.85 -22.10
N GLN A 70 -27.99 19.82 -22.83
CA GLN A 70 -28.90 19.96 -23.97
C GLN A 70 -30.29 20.46 -23.57
N ASN A 71 -30.69 20.26 -22.32
CA ASN A 71 -31.94 20.78 -21.75
C ASN A 71 -31.79 22.20 -21.17
N GLY A 72 -30.72 22.92 -21.53
CA GLY A 72 -30.52 24.33 -21.18
C GLY A 72 -29.83 24.57 -19.83
N ALA A 73 -29.20 23.56 -19.24
CA ALA A 73 -28.37 23.77 -18.05
C ALA A 73 -27.13 24.62 -18.41
N THR A 74 -26.94 25.72 -17.69
CA THR A 74 -25.78 26.61 -17.89
C THR A 74 -24.58 26.15 -17.07
N PHE A 75 -23.38 26.44 -17.57
CA PHE A 75 -22.13 26.03 -16.95
C PHE A 75 -21.05 27.10 -17.13
N PHE A 76 -19.97 27.01 -16.38
CA PHE A 76 -18.76 27.78 -16.68
C PHE A 76 -17.55 26.85 -16.73
N LEU A 77 -16.54 27.26 -17.48
CA LEU A 77 -15.26 26.57 -17.55
C LEU A 77 -14.29 27.21 -16.58
N ARG A 78 -13.47 26.37 -15.94
CA ARG A 78 -12.37 26.79 -15.08
C ARG A 78 -11.13 25.99 -15.44
N GLY A 79 -10.00 26.68 -15.58
CA GLY A 79 -8.71 26.05 -15.82
C GLY A 79 -7.56 26.96 -15.42
N GLN A 80 -6.34 26.58 -15.75
CA GLN A 80 -5.17 27.43 -15.55
C GLN A 80 -4.48 27.72 -16.88
N ALA A 81 -4.18 29.00 -17.11
CA ALA A 81 -3.41 29.45 -18.26
C ALA A 81 -2.44 30.55 -17.79
N GLN A 82 -1.18 30.46 -18.22
CA GLN A 82 -0.15 31.48 -17.93
C GLN A 82 0.02 31.76 -16.42
N GLY A 83 0.00 30.71 -15.60
CA GLY A 83 0.14 30.81 -14.13
C GLY A 83 -1.05 31.46 -13.41
N LYS A 84 -2.18 31.66 -14.11
CA LYS A 84 -3.40 32.28 -13.58
C LYS A 84 -4.55 31.28 -13.63
N VAL A 85 -5.43 31.33 -12.62
CA VAL A 85 -6.70 30.59 -12.67
C VAL A 85 -7.66 31.39 -13.53
N VAL A 86 -8.09 30.81 -14.65
CA VAL A 86 -9.00 31.42 -15.61
C VAL A 86 -10.38 30.80 -15.46
N ARG A 87 -11.40 31.65 -15.46
CA ARG A 87 -12.80 31.27 -15.40
C ARG A 87 -13.58 31.99 -16.50
N THR A 88 -14.43 31.25 -17.23
CA THR A 88 -15.34 31.85 -18.20
C THR A 88 -16.59 32.41 -17.50
N PRO A 89 -17.34 33.30 -18.16
CA PRO A 89 -18.75 33.54 -17.82
C PRO A 89 -19.56 32.23 -17.91
N SER A 90 -20.82 32.34 -17.53
CA SER A 90 -21.79 31.28 -17.80
C SER A 90 -21.96 31.11 -19.31
N LEU A 91 -21.96 29.87 -19.75
CA LEU A 91 -22.06 29.40 -21.12
C LEU A 91 -23.21 28.39 -21.22
N GLU A 92 -23.69 28.22 -22.46
CA GLU A 92 -24.70 27.24 -22.84
C GLU A 92 -24.19 26.44 -24.04
N LEU A 93 -24.69 25.21 -24.21
CA LEU A 93 -24.38 24.42 -25.39
C LEU A 93 -25.19 24.93 -26.58
N THR A 94 -24.51 25.31 -27.65
CA THR A 94 -25.12 25.75 -28.91
C THR A 94 -25.25 24.62 -29.91
N GLU A 95 -24.34 23.66 -29.88
CA GLU A 95 -24.34 22.51 -30.79
C GLU A 95 -23.75 21.26 -30.12
N VAL A 96 -24.26 20.07 -30.47
CA VAL A 96 -23.69 18.78 -30.05
C VAL A 96 -23.59 17.87 -31.28
N ARG A 97 -22.38 17.39 -31.56
CA ARG A 97 -22.08 16.45 -32.63
C ARG A 97 -21.49 15.17 -32.05
N HIS A 98 -22.01 14.03 -32.49
CA HIS A 98 -21.44 12.73 -32.15
C HIS A 98 -20.74 12.14 -33.37
N ALA A 99 -19.41 12.00 -33.29
CA ALA A 99 -18.59 11.47 -34.37
C ALA A 99 -17.44 10.62 -33.81
N GLY A 100 -17.22 9.42 -34.35
CA GLY A 100 -16.10 8.55 -33.94
C GLY A 100 -16.14 8.12 -32.47
N GLY A 101 -17.32 8.06 -31.85
CA GLY A 101 -17.48 7.74 -30.43
C GLY A 101 -17.17 8.88 -29.47
N ARG A 102 -17.05 10.13 -29.97
CA ARG A 102 -16.84 11.33 -29.18
C ARG A 102 -18.03 12.28 -29.25
N TYR A 103 -18.28 12.98 -28.15
CA TYR A 103 -19.26 14.06 -28.05
C TYR A 103 -18.57 15.41 -28.13
N LEU A 104 -18.48 15.95 -29.35
CA LEU A 104 -17.95 17.28 -29.61
C LEU A 104 -19.08 18.29 -29.48
N CYS A 105 -18.94 19.22 -28.55
CA CYS A 105 -19.96 20.20 -28.20
C CYS A 105 -19.41 21.62 -28.41
N CYS A 106 -20.29 22.54 -28.77
CA CYS A 106 -19.96 23.94 -29.01
C CYS A 106 -20.67 24.83 -27.99
N SER A 107 -20.06 25.98 -27.69
CA SER A 107 -20.68 27.09 -26.96
C SER A 107 -20.30 28.41 -27.60
N ASP A 108 -21.00 29.49 -27.27
CA ASP A 108 -20.60 30.84 -27.66
C ASP A 108 -19.19 31.19 -27.17
N TYR A 109 -18.53 32.10 -27.90
CA TYR A 109 -17.25 32.66 -27.48
C TYR A 109 -17.43 33.65 -26.31
N PRO A 110 -16.67 33.53 -25.21
CA PRO A 110 -16.89 34.35 -24.03
C PRO A 110 -16.49 35.82 -24.26
N ALA A 111 -17.35 36.75 -23.85
CA ALA A 111 -17.10 38.19 -23.97
C ALA A 111 -16.06 38.73 -22.97
N PHE A 112 -15.80 37.98 -21.90
CA PHE A 112 -14.79 38.30 -20.89
C PHE A 112 -14.30 37.00 -20.23
N LEU A 113 -13.20 37.08 -19.49
CA LEU A 113 -12.72 36.03 -18.60
C LEU A 113 -12.42 36.62 -17.23
N ASP A 114 -12.75 35.89 -16.17
CA ASP A 114 -12.38 36.26 -14.81
C ASP A 114 -11.09 35.50 -14.46
N VAL A 115 -10.07 36.22 -13.97
CA VAL A 115 -8.71 35.72 -13.81
C VAL A 115 -8.21 35.97 -12.41
N LEU A 116 -7.81 34.92 -11.69
CA LEU A 116 -7.25 35.01 -10.34
C LEU A 116 -5.74 34.71 -10.37
N GLN A 117 -4.95 35.70 -9.98
CA GLN A 117 -3.50 35.56 -9.81
C GLN A 117 -3.21 35.15 -8.37
N ARG A 118 -3.03 33.85 -8.12
CA ARG A 118 -2.71 33.35 -6.77
C ARG A 118 -1.23 33.58 -6.48
N ARG A 119 -0.92 34.14 -5.29
CA ARG A 119 0.47 34.27 -4.79
C ARG A 119 1.09 32.95 -4.31
N GLU A 120 0.38 31.83 -4.42
CA GLU A 120 0.94 30.49 -4.30
C GLU A 120 0.25 29.58 -5.32
N SER A 121 1.03 28.93 -6.19
CA SER A 121 0.52 27.91 -7.11
C SER A 121 -0.13 26.77 -6.34
N PHE A 122 -1.25 26.28 -6.87
CA PHE A 122 -1.93 25.11 -6.30
C PHE A 122 -0.95 23.92 -6.20
N ARG A 123 -0.89 23.31 -5.01
CA ARG A 123 -0.02 22.16 -4.74
C ARG A 123 -0.86 20.90 -4.65
N ALA A 124 -0.63 19.97 -5.56
CA ALA A 124 -1.22 18.64 -5.52
C ALA A 124 -0.40 17.76 -4.56
N GLU A 125 -1.03 17.34 -3.46
CA GLU A 125 -0.42 16.47 -2.45
C GLU A 125 -0.53 14.99 -2.83
N LEU A 126 0.57 14.26 -2.77
CA LEU A 126 0.58 12.81 -2.99
C LEU A 126 0.08 12.10 -1.72
N ARG A 127 -0.96 11.27 -1.88
CA ARG A 127 -1.54 10.47 -0.80
C ARG A 127 -0.83 9.13 -0.63
N MET A 128 -1.08 8.48 0.51
CA MET A 128 -0.58 7.13 0.79
C MET A 128 -0.95 6.14 -0.34
N GLY A 129 0.06 5.64 -1.05
CA GLY A 129 -0.08 4.73 -2.19
C GLY A 129 0.24 5.36 -3.56
N MET A 130 0.40 6.68 -3.63
CA MET A 130 0.92 7.41 -4.79
C MET A 130 2.44 7.57 -4.61
N GLU A 131 3.22 6.79 -5.33
CA GLU A 131 4.69 6.77 -5.23
C GLU A 131 5.28 7.36 -6.51
N VAL A 132 6.00 8.47 -6.37
CA VAL A 132 6.73 9.12 -7.46
C VAL A 132 8.15 9.34 -6.94
N PRO A 133 9.07 8.39 -7.21
CA PRO A 133 10.46 8.55 -6.85
C PRO A 133 11.09 9.75 -7.55
N VAL A 134 11.91 10.48 -6.81
CA VAL A 134 12.68 11.62 -7.30
C VAL A 134 14.15 11.35 -7.12
N THR A 135 14.93 11.38 -8.20
CA THR A 135 16.38 11.29 -8.16
C THR A 135 16.97 12.69 -8.25
N LEU A 136 17.77 13.08 -7.27
CA LEU A 136 18.59 14.28 -7.30
C LEU A 136 19.98 13.92 -7.81
N PHE A 137 20.44 14.61 -8.84
CA PHE A 137 21.77 14.43 -9.41
C PHE A 137 22.71 15.56 -8.96
N GLY A 138 23.78 15.21 -8.25
CA GLY A 138 24.87 16.12 -7.89
C GLY A 138 25.95 16.21 -8.97
N HIS A 139 27.02 16.97 -8.72
CA HIS A 139 28.07 17.24 -9.70
C HIS A 139 29.11 16.11 -9.86
N ASP A 140 29.21 15.17 -8.91
CA ASP A 140 30.22 14.10 -8.86
C ASP A 140 29.66 12.70 -9.19
N ASP A 141 28.70 12.59 -10.13
CA ASP A 141 27.92 11.36 -10.40
C ASP A 141 27.16 10.79 -9.17
N LEU A 142 27.14 11.53 -8.07
CA LEU A 142 26.36 11.20 -6.88
C LEU A 142 24.88 11.44 -7.18
N ALA A 143 24.08 10.39 -7.04
CA ALA A 143 22.63 10.46 -7.14
C ALA A 143 21.99 10.04 -5.81
N VAL A 144 21.02 10.81 -5.35
CA VAL A 144 20.23 10.46 -4.16
C VAL A 144 18.77 10.37 -4.51
N GLN A 145 18.16 9.27 -4.11
CA GLN A 145 16.75 9.01 -4.31
C GLN A 145 15.92 9.48 -3.12
N GLY A 146 14.83 10.17 -3.42
CA GLY A 146 13.81 10.62 -2.50
C GLY A 146 12.41 10.35 -3.04
N GLU A 147 11.40 10.85 -2.34
CA GLU A 147 9.99 10.68 -2.70
C GLU A 147 9.30 12.04 -2.81
N LEU A 148 8.50 12.22 -3.87
CA LEU A 148 7.67 13.40 -4.06
C LEU A 148 6.55 13.44 -3.02
N ARG A 149 6.35 14.59 -2.37
CA ARG A 149 5.30 14.81 -1.36
C ARG A 149 4.20 15.73 -1.86
N ASP A 150 4.59 16.80 -2.54
CA ASP A 150 3.68 17.66 -3.27
C ASP A 150 4.33 18.13 -4.57
N LEU A 151 3.49 18.50 -5.53
CA LEU A 151 3.90 19.11 -6.79
C LEU A 151 3.03 20.32 -7.07
N SER A 152 3.65 21.40 -7.53
CA SER A 152 2.99 22.59 -8.06
C SER A 152 3.66 23.00 -9.36
N GLN A 153 3.09 23.99 -10.03
CA GLN A 153 3.68 24.52 -11.26
C GLN A 153 5.07 25.15 -11.01
N ASP A 154 5.29 25.73 -9.84
CA ASP A 154 6.53 26.46 -9.51
C ASP A 154 7.57 25.62 -8.77
N GLY A 155 7.21 24.42 -8.32
CA GLY A 155 8.10 23.63 -7.47
C GLY A 155 7.47 22.38 -6.88
N CYS A 156 8.21 21.75 -5.98
CA CYS A 156 7.77 20.55 -5.29
C CYS A 156 8.35 20.47 -3.89
N GLN A 157 7.78 19.58 -3.08
CA GLN A 157 8.41 19.13 -1.85
C GLN A 157 8.86 17.67 -2.02
N VAL A 158 10.12 17.41 -1.69
CA VAL A 158 10.73 16.08 -1.77
C VAL A 158 11.21 15.66 -0.37
N GLU A 159 10.95 14.41 -0.03
CA GLU A 159 11.45 13.79 1.18
C GLU A 159 12.67 12.92 0.87
N LEU A 160 13.79 13.23 1.51
CA LEU A 160 15.10 12.63 1.27
C LEU A 160 15.68 12.00 2.55
N PRO A 161 16.54 10.97 2.43
CA PRO A 161 17.29 10.46 3.58
C PRO A 161 18.32 11.49 4.08
N MET A 162 18.72 11.44 5.35
CA MET A 162 19.77 12.32 5.90
C MET A 162 21.11 12.21 5.17
N THR A 163 21.39 11.07 4.52
CA THR A 163 22.56 10.89 3.66
C THR A 163 22.59 11.83 2.45
N ALA A 164 21.45 12.45 2.10
CA ALA A 164 21.34 13.48 1.06
C ALA A 164 22.06 14.80 1.42
N SER A 165 22.47 14.99 2.68
CA SER A 165 23.06 16.25 3.14
C SER A 165 24.29 16.68 2.32
N GLY A 166 25.08 15.73 1.80
CA GLY A 166 26.22 16.03 0.94
C GLY A 166 25.79 16.69 -0.38
N ILE A 167 24.86 16.08 -1.12
CA ILE A 167 24.32 16.67 -2.37
C ILE A 167 23.60 17.99 -2.09
N LEU A 168 22.88 18.09 -0.97
CA LEU A 168 22.15 19.32 -0.61
C LEU A 168 23.07 20.48 -0.23
N SER A 169 24.29 20.24 0.27
CA SER A 169 25.28 21.31 0.45
C SER A 169 25.80 21.87 -0.87
N GLN A 170 25.80 21.07 -1.94
CA GLN A 170 26.14 21.54 -3.30
C GLN A 170 25.01 22.37 -3.90
N ALA A 171 23.75 22.05 -3.55
CA ALA A 171 22.55 22.75 -4.00
C ALA A 171 22.45 24.22 -3.54
N ASP A 172 23.23 24.61 -2.53
CA ASP A 172 23.29 26.00 -2.06
C ASP A 172 24.06 26.91 -3.03
N ALA A 173 24.86 26.32 -3.94
CA ALA A 173 25.65 27.07 -4.92
C ALA A 173 25.04 27.10 -6.33
N GLN A 174 24.33 26.05 -6.75
CA GLN A 174 23.73 25.93 -8.09
C GLN A 174 22.42 25.10 -8.09
N PRO A 175 21.51 25.32 -9.06
CA PRO A 175 20.33 24.49 -9.24
C PRO A 175 20.70 23.01 -9.47
N LEU A 176 20.01 22.10 -8.79
CA LEU A 176 20.19 20.66 -8.97
C LEU A 176 19.32 20.13 -10.09
N LYS A 177 19.81 19.13 -10.83
CA LYS A 177 18.97 18.36 -11.75
C LYS A 177 18.14 17.35 -10.96
N MET A 178 16.85 17.32 -11.23
CA MET A 178 15.87 16.45 -10.56
C MET A 178 15.18 15.58 -11.61
N GLY A 179 15.15 14.26 -11.41
CA GLY A 179 14.44 13.30 -12.24
C GLY A 179 13.26 12.68 -11.51
N PHE A 180 12.06 12.75 -12.07
CA PHE A 180 10.81 12.25 -11.52
C PHE A 180 10.38 11.02 -12.31
N LYS A 181 10.03 9.92 -11.63
CA LYS A 181 9.57 8.70 -12.29
C LYS A 181 8.16 8.34 -11.83
N PHE A 182 7.20 8.40 -12.75
CA PHE A 182 5.81 8.01 -12.48
C PHE A 182 5.61 6.49 -12.68
N PRO A 183 4.58 5.90 -12.04
CA PRO A 183 4.31 4.45 -12.13
C PRO A 183 4.07 3.90 -13.54
N ASP A 184 3.60 4.74 -14.46
CA ASP A 184 3.45 4.43 -15.89
C ASP A 184 4.78 4.43 -16.66
N GLY A 185 5.90 4.63 -15.95
CA GLY A 185 7.22 4.74 -16.56
C GLY A 185 7.49 6.10 -17.19
N THR A 186 6.56 7.07 -17.12
CA THR A 186 6.82 8.45 -17.51
C THR A 186 7.96 8.99 -16.66
N TYR A 187 8.98 9.51 -17.33
CA TYR A 187 10.16 10.10 -16.70
C TYR A 187 10.26 11.56 -17.11
N PHE A 188 10.48 12.44 -16.14
CA PHE A 188 10.56 13.87 -16.34
C PHE A 188 11.76 14.45 -15.61
N GLU A 189 12.48 15.38 -16.25
CA GLU A 189 13.63 16.04 -15.66
C GLU A 189 13.46 17.55 -15.65
N VAL A 190 13.84 18.19 -14.54
CA VAL A 190 13.82 19.66 -14.38
C VAL A 190 14.92 20.10 -13.42
N GLN A 191 15.34 21.37 -13.53
CA GLN A 191 16.24 21.96 -12.56
C GLN A 191 15.47 22.56 -11.39
N GLY A 192 15.98 22.34 -10.17
CA GLY A 192 15.37 22.83 -8.94
C GLY A 192 16.38 23.50 -8.02
N GLU A 193 16.01 24.66 -7.50
CA GLU A 193 16.74 25.36 -6.44
C GLU A 193 16.10 25.08 -5.09
N VAL A 194 16.92 24.85 -4.06
CA VAL A 194 16.42 24.63 -2.70
C VAL A 194 15.87 25.93 -2.12
N ARG A 195 14.64 25.89 -1.60
CA ARG A 195 13.97 27.04 -0.98
C ARG A 195 13.80 26.93 0.53
N HIS A 196 13.42 25.76 1.02
CA HIS A 196 13.26 25.55 2.46
C HIS A 196 13.70 24.15 2.83
N ARG A 197 14.31 24.03 4.01
CA ARG A 197 14.79 22.78 4.57
C ARG A 197 14.12 22.58 5.92
N LYS A 198 13.41 21.46 6.06
CA LYS A 198 12.86 21.03 7.35
C LYS A 198 13.43 19.67 7.67
N THR A 199 14.20 19.61 8.75
CA THR A 199 14.71 18.36 9.29
C THR A 199 13.64 17.73 10.18
N ASP A 200 13.42 16.44 9.98
CA ASP A 200 12.66 15.59 10.89
C ASP A 200 13.65 14.70 11.65
N PRO A 201 14.11 15.13 12.85
CA PRO A 201 15.14 14.43 13.59
C PRO A 201 14.69 13.04 14.09
N ASP A 202 13.38 12.85 14.33
CA ASP A 202 12.83 11.60 14.86
C ASP A 202 12.75 10.51 13.79
N HIS A 203 12.55 10.89 12.52
CA HIS A 203 12.46 9.97 11.39
C HIS A 203 13.73 9.89 10.53
N GLN A 204 14.77 10.67 10.85
CA GLN A 204 16.01 10.81 10.06
C GLN A 204 15.73 11.17 8.59
N LEU A 205 14.87 12.17 8.37
CA LEU A 205 14.48 12.61 7.03
C LEU A 205 14.61 14.11 6.85
N LEU A 206 14.89 14.49 5.62
CA LEU A 206 14.93 15.87 5.17
C LEU A 206 13.74 16.12 4.26
N ARG A 207 12.85 17.03 4.65
CA ARG A 207 11.85 17.60 3.73
C ARG A 207 12.41 18.86 3.13
N ILE A 208 12.66 18.80 1.83
CA ILE A 208 13.25 19.88 1.06
C ILE A 208 12.22 20.39 0.06
N GLY A 209 11.94 21.69 0.12
CA GLY A 209 11.18 22.38 -0.91
C GLY A 209 12.11 22.85 -2.01
N PHE A 210 11.79 22.47 -3.25
CA PHE A 210 12.47 22.93 -4.45
C PHE A 210 11.58 23.91 -5.21
N ARG A 211 12.18 24.97 -5.76
CA ARG A 211 11.58 25.81 -6.79
C ARG A 211 12.17 25.41 -8.13
N PHE A 212 11.32 25.17 -9.12
CA PHE A 212 11.79 24.87 -10.47
C PHE A 212 12.38 26.11 -11.14
N THR A 213 13.46 25.92 -11.88
CA THR A 213 14.15 26.96 -12.64
C THR A 213 14.45 26.48 -14.05
N ASN A 214 14.67 27.42 -14.97
CA ASN A 214 14.98 27.15 -16.37
C ASN A 214 13.98 26.20 -17.08
N CYS A 215 12.71 26.25 -16.70
CA CYS A 215 11.67 25.44 -17.34
C CYS A 215 11.36 25.99 -18.74
N SER A 216 11.36 25.12 -19.74
CA SER A 216 10.77 25.44 -21.04
C SER A 216 9.24 25.46 -20.94
N SER A 217 8.57 26.11 -21.90
CA SER A 217 7.10 26.09 -21.96
C SER A 217 6.53 24.67 -22.10
N GLU A 218 7.29 23.73 -22.67
CA GLU A 218 6.90 22.31 -22.72
C GLU A 218 6.99 21.64 -21.34
N GLN A 219 8.07 21.91 -20.59
CA GLN A 219 8.23 21.39 -19.22
C GLN A 219 7.17 21.96 -18.28
N GLU A 220 6.82 23.24 -18.40
CA GLU A 220 5.74 23.86 -17.62
C GLU A 220 4.38 23.17 -17.87
N ARG A 221 4.09 22.82 -19.13
CA ARG A 221 2.88 22.06 -19.50
C ARG A 221 2.90 20.65 -18.92
N GLN A 222 4.05 19.96 -18.98
CA GLN A 222 4.20 18.62 -18.40
C GLN A 222 4.02 18.63 -16.88
N ILE A 223 4.63 19.59 -16.18
CA ILE A 223 4.45 19.77 -14.73
C ILE A 223 2.99 19.99 -14.40
N TRP A 224 2.30 20.87 -15.13
CA TRP A 224 0.87 21.11 -14.91
C TRP A 224 0.01 19.86 -15.13
N TYR A 225 0.29 19.10 -16.19
CA TYR A 225 -0.36 17.80 -16.41
C TYR A 225 -0.15 16.85 -15.22
N PHE A 226 1.07 16.77 -14.68
CA PHE A 226 1.36 15.96 -13.50
C PHE A 226 0.60 16.45 -12.26
N VAL A 227 0.51 17.76 -12.03
CA VAL A 227 -0.26 18.35 -10.91
C VAL A 227 -1.72 17.93 -11.00
N CYS A 228 -2.36 18.07 -12.16
CA CYS A 228 -3.74 17.68 -12.40
C CYS A 228 -3.97 16.18 -12.18
N GLU A 229 -3.06 15.34 -12.68
CA GLU A 229 -3.18 13.89 -12.55
C GLU A 229 -2.93 13.40 -11.12
N ILE A 230 -2.01 14.03 -10.39
CA ILE A 230 -1.83 13.80 -8.94
C ILE A 230 -3.10 14.22 -8.20
N GLU A 231 -3.68 15.38 -8.48
CA GLU A 231 -4.92 15.82 -7.84
C GLU A 231 -6.07 14.85 -8.13
N ARG A 232 -6.22 14.45 -9.40
CA ARG A 232 -7.24 13.51 -9.84
C ARG A 232 -7.12 12.18 -9.12
N GLU A 233 -5.91 11.61 -9.08
CA GLU A 233 -5.65 10.35 -8.40
C GLU A 233 -5.81 10.49 -6.87
N ALA A 234 -5.36 11.59 -6.27
CA ALA A 234 -5.54 11.88 -4.85
C ALA A 234 -7.03 12.03 -4.46
N SER A 235 -7.86 12.60 -5.35
CA SER A 235 -9.30 12.74 -5.13
C SER A 235 -10.03 11.39 -5.05
N ARG A 236 -9.52 10.35 -5.72
CA ARG A 236 -10.07 8.98 -5.66
C ARG A 236 -9.93 8.33 -4.28
N TYR A 237 -8.98 8.80 -3.46
CA TYR A 237 -8.74 8.27 -2.11
C TYR A 237 -9.58 8.95 -1.01
N LYS A 238 -10.41 9.97 -1.30
CA LYS A 238 -11.38 10.53 -0.33
C LYS A 238 -12.64 9.63 -0.31
N LYS A 239 -12.92 8.97 0.82
CA LYS A 239 -14.01 8.00 1.06
C LYS A 239 -15.42 8.43 0.58
N ASP A 240 -16.26 7.42 0.34
CA ASP A 240 -17.73 7.41 0.24
C ASP A 240 -18.48 7.80 -1.05
N ASN A 241 -17.86 7.66 -2.23
CA ASN A 241 -18.67 7.45 -3.44
C ASN A 241 -18.03 6.41 -4.37
N GLN A 242 -18.61 5.21 -4.40
CA GLN A 242 -18.51 4.34 -5.57
C GLN A 242 -19.28 5.02 -6.72
N SER A 243 -18.58 5.75 -7.59
CA SER A 243 -19.04 6.00 -8.98
C SER A 243 -17.98 6.73 -9.82
N GLY A 244 -17.45 6.06 -10.85
CA GLY A 244 -17.22 6.68 -12.17
C GLY A 244 -15.84 7.19 -12.58
N ARG A 245 -14.91 7.56 -11.69
CA ARG A 245 -13.64 8.19 -12.15
C ARG A 245 -12.60 7.16 -12.61
N GLN A 246 -12.20 7.25 -13.88
CA GLN A 246 -11.12 6.44 -14.46
C GLN A 246 -9.79 6.68 -13.72
N PRO A 247 -8.84 5.72 -13.74
CA PRO A 247 -7.53 5.90 -13.10
C PRO A 247 -6.69 6.95 -13.83
N SER A 248 -5.69 7.50 -13.13
CA SER A 248 -4.66 8.32 -13.77
C SER A 248 -3.74 7.48 -14.66
N PRO A 249 -3.58 7.79 -15.97
CA PRO A 249 -2.58 7.15 -16.82
C PRO A 249 -1.19 7.19 -16.20
N LEU A 250 -0.79 8.28 -15.53
CA LEU A 250 0.51 8.38 -14.86
C LEU A 250 0.70 7.35 -13.74
N PHE A 251 -0.40 6.96 -13.10
CA PHE A 251 -0.42 5.97 -12.03
C PHE A 251 -0.87 4.58 -12.53
N GLU A 252 -1.03 4.40 -13.84
CA GLU A 252 -1.30 3.12 -14.49
C GLU A 252 0.00 2.44 -14.92
N VAL A 253 0.30 1.28 -14.35
CA VAL A 253 1.50 0.52 -14.73
C VAL A 253 1.37 0.03 -16.18
N PRO A 254 2.33 0.29 -17.09
CA PRO A 254 2.18 -0.03 -18.50
C PRO A 254 2.17 -1.53 -18.69
N LYS A 255 1.26 -2.01 -19.53
CA LYS A 255 1.29 -3.40 -20.02
C LYS A 255 2.37 -3.53 -21.10
N LYS A 256 3.61 -3.74 -20.64
CA LYS A 256 4.75 -4.42 -21.31
C LYS A 256 5.52 -3.63 -22.41
N ARG A 257 6.82 -3.42 -22.15
CA ARG A 257 7.96 -3.75 -23.06
C ARG A 257 9.23 -3.99 -22.22
N SER A 258 10.07 -4.88 -22.72
CA SER A 258 10.99 -5.78 -22.00
C SER A 258 12.42 -5.26 -21.80
N ASN A 259 13.08 -5.87 -20.80
CA ASN A 259 14.52 -6.07 -20.61
C ASN A 259 15.35 -5.01 -19.89
N SER A 260 15.11 -4.85 -18.58
CA SER A 260 16.10 -5.01 -17.50
C SER A 260 15.34 -4.97 -16.17
N ASP A 261 15.79 -5.72 -15.16
CA ASP A 261 15.23 -5.81 -13.80
C ASP A 261 14.06 -6.81 -13.61
N ASN A 262 14.37 -8.10 -13.79
CA ASN A 262 13.55 -9.19 -13.24
C ASN A 262 13.77 -9.33 -11.73
N ILE A 263 13.15 -8.46 -10.91
CA ILE A 263 12.79 -8.76 -9.52
C ILE A 263 11.42 -8.14 -9.21
N GLY A 264 10.36 -8.96 -9.13
CA GLY A 264 9.24 -8.66 -8.22
C GLY A 264 7.84 -8.30 -8.77
N GLN A 265 7.49 -8.49 -10.04
CA GLN A 265 6.06 -8.43 -10.43
C GLN A 265 5.36 -9.75 -10.11
N ARG A 266 4.92 -9.90 -8.86
CA ARG A 266 4.03 -11.00 -8.46
C ARG A 266 2.70 -10.85 -9.19
N GLU A 267 2.32 -11.87 -9.96
CA GLU A 267 1.06 -11.87 -10.67
C GLU A 267 -0.11 -12.00 -9.68
N LEU A 268 -0.63 -10.87 -9.19
CA LEU A 268 -1.68 -10.77 -8.16
C LEU A 268 -2.95 -11.57 -8.50
N LYS A 269 -3.19 -11.88 -9.77
CA LYS A 269 -4.30 -12.73 -10.20
C LYS A 269 -4.26 -14.12 -9.58
N HIS A 270 -3.10 -14.60 -9.12
CA HIS A 270 -2.90 -15.96 -8.60
C HIS A 270 -3.29 -16.17 -7.14
N TYR A 271 -3.54 -15.11 -6.36
CA TYR A 271 -4.01 -15.27 -4.99
C TYR A 271 -5.53 -15.43 -4.95
N ALA A 272 -5.96 -16.44 -4.19
CA ALA A 272 -7.32 -16.98 -4.17
C ALA A 272 -8.39 -15.97 -3.72
N THR A 273 -8.02 -15.02 -2.86
CA THR A 273 -8.97 -14.05 -2.29
C THR A 273 -8.49 -12.62 -2.45
N PRO A 274 -9.40 -11.62 -2.47
CA PRO A 274 -9.01 -10.21 -2.47
C PRO A 274 -8.11 -9.84 -1.28
N MET A 275 -8.38 -10.40 -0.09
CA MET A 275 -7.54 -10.20 1.09
C MET A 275 -6.13 -10.76 0.88
N ALA A 276 -6.00 -11.97 0.30
CA ALA A 276 -4.71 -12.55 -0.04
C ALA A 276 -3.93 -11.69 -1.05
N ARG A 277 -4.58 -11.10 -2.07
CA ARG A 277 -3.93 -10.16 -3.00
C ARG A 277 -3.37 -8.92 -2.29
N ARG A 278 -4.08 -8.41 -1.29
CA ARG A 278 -3.66 -7.23 -0.52
C ARG A 278 -2.54 -7.54 0.46
N LEU A 279 -2.58 -8.73 1.05
CA LEU A 279 -1.57 -9.28 1.95
C LEU A 279 -0.29 -9.67 1.18
N ALA A 280 -0.39 -10.09 -0.07
CA ALA A 280 0.75 -10.38 -0.96
C ALA A 280 1.70 -9.19 -1.13
N LYS A 281 1.22 -7.95 -0.94
CA LYS A 281 2.09 -6.76 -0.94
C LYS A 281 3.01 -6.72 0.29
N VAL A 282 2.54 -7.16 1.45
CA VAL A 282 3.36 -7.31 2.66
C VAL A 282 4.38 -8.44 2.45
N ALA A 283 3.95 -9.56 1.86
CA ALA A 283 4.86 -10.64 1.50
C ALA A 283 5.96 -10.19 0.52
N ALA A 284 5.63 -9.34 -0.46
CA ALA A 284 6.59 -8.82 -1.45
C ALA A 284 7.67 -7.95 -0.81
N TYR A 285 7.26 -7.16 0.18
CA TYR A 285 8.19 -6.42 1.02
C TYR A 285 9.13 -7.36 1.78
N LEU A 286 8.60 -8.38 2.48
CA LEU A 286 9.43 -9.30 3.26
C LEU A 286 10.43 -10.07 2.39
N ASP A 287 10.01 -10.48 1.20
CA ASP A 287 10.86 -11.14 0.21
C ASP A 287 11.97 -10.21 -0.30
N SER A 288 11.63 -8.96 -0.62
CA SER A 288 12.62 -7.93 -0.99
C SER A 288 13.59 -7.63 0.16
N GLN A 289 13.10 -7.52 1.40
CA GLN A 289 13.96 -7.31 2.57
C GLN A 289 14.89 -8.50 2.81
N MET A 290 14.41 -9.72 2.60
CA MET A 290 15.25 -10.92 2.70
C MET A 290 16.44 -10.87 1.75
N LEU A 291 16.22 -10.46 0.50
CA LEU A 291 17.30 -10.28 -0.50
C LEU A 291 18.25 -9.14 -0.11
N LEU A 292 17.72 -8.02 0.38
CA LEU A 292 18.52 -6.87 0.82
C LEU A 292 19.42 -7.24 2.02
N LEU A 293 18.88 -7.99 2.98
CA LEU A 293 19.62 -8.50 4.13
C LEU A 293 20.77 -9.40 3.68
N GLN A 294 20.54 -10.29 2.70
CA GLN A 294 21.59 -11.16 2.14
C GLN A 294 22.72 -10.36 1.48
N ASN A 295 22.40 -9.19 0.92
CA ASN A 295 23.38 -8.25 0.38
C ASN A 295 24.00 -7.34 1.45
N GLY A 296 23.77 -7.61 2.73
CA GLY A 296 24.35 -6.88 3.86
C GLY A 296 23.65 -5.56 4.21
N SER A 297 22.48 -5.28 3.61
CA SER A 297 21.68 -4.10 3.96
C SER A 297 20.95 -4.29 5.29
N ASP A 298 20.60 -3.18 5.94
CA ASP A 298 19.72 -3.19 7.10
C ASP A 298 18.24 -3.27 6.71
N VAL A 299 17.38 -3.60 7.68
CA VAL A 299 15.94 -3.57 7.47
C VAL A 299 15.51 -2.13 7.21
N ASN A 300 14.77 -1.92 6.12
CA ASN A 300 14.26 -0.60 5.78
C ASN A 300 13.16 -0.19 6.79
N SER A 301 13.54 0.65 7.75
CA SER A 301 12.71 1.14 8.84
C SER A 301 11.39 1.76 8.37
N ARG A 302 11.42 2.58 7.32
CA ARG A 302 10.22 3.26 6.79
C ARG A 302 9.26 2.28 6.14
N GLN A 303 9.78 1.38 5.30
CA GLN A 303 8.96 0.36 4.66
C GLN A 303 8.40 -0.62 5.70
N LEU A 304 9.18 -1.01 6.72
CA LEU A 304 8.70 -1.85 7.82
C LEU A 304 7.51 -1.21 8.53
N SER A 305 7.63 0.08 8.87
CA SER A 305 6.57 0.87 9.49
C SER A 305 5.30 0.87 8.63
N ARG A 306 5.44 1.19 7.33
CA ARG A 306 4.34 1.25 6.36
C ARG A 306 3.63 -0.10 6.20
N TYR A 307 4.38 -1.19 6.10
CA TYR A 307 3.80 -2.52 5.91
C TYR A 307 3.24 -3.11 7.21
N ALA A 308 3.75 -2.71 8.38
CA ALA A 308 3.12 -2.99 9.66
C ALA A 308 1.76 -2.28 9.77
N ASP A 309 1.67 -0.99 9.44
CA ASP A 309 0.40 -0.25 9.39
C ASP A 309 -0.59 -0.90 8.42
N ARG A 310 -0.09 -1.34 7.25
CA ARG A 310 -0.91 -2.07 6.28
C ARG A 310 -1.47 -3.36 6.90
N LEU A 311 -0.65 -4.13 7.62
CA LEU A 311 -1.11 -5.37 8.25
C LEU A 311 -2.18 -5.10 9.31
N LEU A 312 -2.01 -4.05 10.13
CA LEU A 312 -3.01 -3.59 11.09
C LEU A 312 -4.31 -3.19 10.40
N THR A 313 -4.23 -2.42 9.30
CA THR A 313 -5.39 -2.00 8.52
C THR A 313 -6.16 -3.20 7.96
N LEU A 314 -5.45 -4.19 7.40
CA LEU A 314 -6.09 -5.42 6.90
C LEU A 314 -6.76 -6.22 8.01
N HIS A 315 -6.17 -6.23 9.21
CA HIS A 315 -6.72 -6.89 10.39
C HIS A 315 -8.00 -6.22 10.89
N GLU A 316 -8.02 -4.89 10.90
CA GLU A 316 -9.16 -4.09 11.34
C GLU A 316 -10.34 -4.12 10.35
N GLU A 317 -10.07 -4.22 9.06
CA GLU A 317 -11.11 -4.31 8.03
C GLU A 317 -11.84 -5.66 8.03
N ASP A 318 -11.09 -6.78 8.08
CA ASP A 318 -11.68 -8.12 8.15
C ASP A 318 -10.66 -9.12 8.73
N ARG A 319 -10.68 -9.23 10.06
CA ARG A 319 -9.86 -10.16 10.85
C ARG A 319 -9.90 -11.59 10.29
N GLU A 320 -11.10 -12.12 10.04
CA GLU A 320 -11.27 -13.52 9.67
C GLU A 320 -10.77 -13.77 8.24
N ALA A 321 -11.05 -12.86 7.31
CA ALA A 321 -10.50 -12.93 5.96
C ALA A 321 -8.97 -12.83 5.96
N LEU A 322 -8.37 -12.03 6.85
CA LEU A 322 -6.92 -11.93 6.97
C LEU A 322 -6.29 -13.23 7.49
N LEU A 323 -6.90 -13.85 8.51
CA LEU A 323 -6.48 -15.16 9.02
C LEU A 323 -6.55 -16.24 7.93
N PHE A 324 -7.62 -16.27 7.14
CA PHE A 324 -7.71 -17.19 6.01
C PHE A 324 -6.69 -16.87 4.91
N ALA A 325 -6.42 -15.59 4.66
CA ALA A 325 -5.48 -15.16 3.62
C ALA A 325 -4.04 -15.66 3.86
N THR A 326 -3.62 -15.90 5.10
CA THR A 326 -2.28 -16.48 5.37
C THR A 326 -2.13 -17.89 4.77
N ARG A 327 -3.23 -18.65 4.67
CA ARG A 327 -3.26 -19.99 4.03
C ARG A 327 -3.13 -19.93 2.51
N CYS A 328 -3.39 -18.77 1.92
CA CYS A 328 -3.36 -18.55 0.47
C CYS A 328 -1.97 -18.11 -0.05
N MET A 329 -0.94 -18.14 0.79
CA MET A 329 0.41 -17.62 0.51
C MET A 329 1.40 -18.69 0.05
N THR A 330 0.92 -19.78 -0.55
CA THR A 330 1.76 -20.95 -0.89
C THR A 330 2.80 -20.70 -1.97
N ARG A 331 2.61 -19.64 -2.76
CA ARG A 331 3.57 -19.18 -3.78
C ARG A 331 4.73 -18.38 -3.19
N GLU A 332 4.64 -18.02 -1.91
CA GLU A 332 5.67 -17.29 -1.21
C GLU A 332 6.78 -18.20 -0.71
N PRO A 333 8.04 -17.69 -0.64
CA PRO A 333 9.10 -18.40 0.06
C PRO A 333 8.65 -18.80 1.47
N LEU A 334 9.10 -19.98 1.90
CA LEU A 334 8.73 -20.57 3.18
C LEU A 334 8.94 -19.60 4.37
N LEU A 335 10.05 -18.86 4.35
CA LEU A 335 10.37 -17.90 5.39
C LEU A 335 9.38 -16.73 5.42
N VAL A 336 9.02 -16.21 4.24
CA VAL A 336 8.07 -15.11 4.08
C VAL A 336 6.68 -15.51 4.56
N ARG A 337 6.16 -16.67 4.14
CA ARG A 337 4.84 -17.14 4.57
C ARG A 337 4.79 -17.45 6.07
N HIS A 338 5.88 -17.97 6.65
CA HIS A 338 5.98 -18.22 8.09
C HIS A 338 5.95 -16.92 8.88
N SER A 339 6.84 -15.97 8.55
CA SER A 339 6.89 -14.66 9.21
C SER A 339 5.56 -13.91 9.11
N LEU A 340 4.90 -13.96 7.96
CA LEU A 340 3.59 -13.36 7.75
C LEU A 340 2.51 -14.02 8.61
N SER A 341 2.48 -15.34 8.67
CA SER A 341 1.51 -16.09 9.48
C SER A 341 1.70 -15.82 10.97
N VAL A 342 2.94 -15.81 11.44
CA VAL A 342 3.29 -15.45 12.83
C VAL A 342 2.87 -14.02 13.14
N ALA A 343 3.14 -13.05 12.25
CA ALA A 343 2.76 -11.66 12.45
C ALA A 343 1.23 -11.47 12.56
N VAL A 344 0.47 -12.10 11.66
CA VAL A 344 -1.00 -12.02 11.67
C VAL A 344 -1.57 -12.67 12.94
N HIS A 345 -1.13 -13.88 13.29
CA HIS A 345 -1.69 -14.61 14.44
C HIS A 345 -1.26 -13.99 15.77
N LEU A 346 -0.03 -13.45 15.87
CA LEU A 346 0.41 -12.75 17.08
C LEU A 346 -0.34 -11.43 17.24
N LEU A 347 -0.48 -10.62 16.18
CA LEU A 347 -1.28 -9.40 16.19
C LEU A 347 -2.72 -9.68 16.63
N ASP A 348 -3.30 -10.77 16.15
CA ASP A 348 -4.65 -11.18 16.49
C ASP A 348 -4.80 -11.66 17.95
N LEU A 349 -3.83 -12.43 18.44
CA LEU A 349 -3.84 -12.98 19.80
C LEU A 349 -3.68 -11.90 20.88
N VAL A 350 -2.81 -10.90 20.63
CA VAL A 350 -2.58 -9.81 21.58
C VAL A 350 -3.81 -8.91 21.72
N GLY A 351 -4.62 -8.81 20.66
CA GLY A 351 -5.93 -8.17 20.64
C GLY A 351 -5.89 -6.64 20.58
N SER A 352 -7.07 -6.03 20.48
CA SER A 352 -7.26 -4.58 20.33
C SER A 352 -7.15 -3.77 21.62
N ASN A 353 -7.07 -4.43 22.78
CA ASN A 353 -6.98 -3.76 24.09
C ASN A 353 -5.60 -3.16 24.39
N ILE A 354 -4.65 -3.30 23.47
CA ILE A 354 -3.29 -2.78 23.58
C ILE A 354 -3.17 -1.56 22.65
N PRO A 355 -2.44 -0.50 23.04
CA PRO A 355 -2.25 0.68 22.20
C PRO A 355 -1.79 0.35 20.78
N GLN A 356 -2.27 1.12 19.80
CA GLN A 356 -2.01 0.89 18.38
C GLN A 356 -0.51 0.85 18.04
N ASP A 357 0.29 1.76 18.61
CA ASP A 357 1.74 1.80 18.40
C ASP A 357 2.43 0.53 18.90
N LEU A 358 1.96 -0.01 20.02
CA LEU A 358 2.46 -1.25 20.58
C LEU A 358 2.03 -2.45 19.72
N ARG A 359 0.78 -2.49 19.23
CA ARG A 359 0.33 -3.49 18.25
C ARG A 359 1.18 -3.46 16.97
N LYS A 360 1.48 -2.26 16.47
CA LYS A 360 2.34 -2.03 15.29
C LYS A 360 3.75 -2.55 15.53
N ALA A 361 4.36 -2.22 16.67
CA ALA A 361 5.69 -2.71 17.04
C ALA A 361 5.73 -4.24 17.16
N ILE A 362 4.70 -4.86 17.74
CA ILE A 362 4.58 -6.33 17.84
C ILE A 362 4.48 -6.96 16.44
N ALA A 363 3.58 -6.43 15.59
CA ALA A 363 3.39 -6.92 14.23
C ALA A 363 4.67 -6.80 13.40
N ALA A 364 5.34 -5.65 13.44
CA ALA A 364 6.61 -5.41 12.75
C ALA A 364 7.73 -6.34 13.24
N SER A 365 7.85 -6.53 14.55
CA SER A 365 8.83 -7.46 15.12
C SER A 365 8.59 -8.89 14.63
N ALA A 366 7.33 -9.33 14.64
CA ALA A 366 6.94 -10.65 14.16
C ALA A 366 7.09 -10.82 12.63
N MET A 367 6.89 -9.75 11.86
CA MET A 367 7.08 -9.76 10.41
C MET A 367 8.53 -10.05 10.00
N VAL A 368 9.50 -9.62 10.80
CA VAL A 368 10.93 -9.76 10.46
C VAL A 368 11.65 -10.81 11.30
N HIS A 369 11.04 -11.35 12.36
CA HIS A 369 11.72 -12.17 13.39
C HIS A 369 12.64 -13.26 12.82
N ASP A 370 12.20 -13.90 11.74
CA ASP A 370 12.86 -15.04 11.15
C ASP A 370 13.71 -14.67 9.93
N LEU A 371 13.69 -13.42 9.45
CA LEU A 371 14.44 -13.02 8.24
C LEU A 371 15.97 -13.16 8.41
N GLY A 372 16.48 -13.14 9.64
CA GLY A 372 17.88 -13.45 9.92
C GLY A 372 18.29 -14.87 9.47
N LYS A 373 17.33 -15.79 9.29
CA LYS A 373 17.59 -17.14 8.76
C LYS A 373 18.09 -17.14 7.33
N ALA A 374 17.88 -16.05 6.59
CA ALA A 374 18.46 -15.87 5.26
C ALA A 374 19.98 -15.63 5.31
N LEU A 375 20.52 -15.30 6.48
CA LEU A 375 21.93 -14.96 6.73
C LEU A 375 22.74 -16.13 7.31
N VAL A 376 22.09 -17.23 7.68
CA VAL A 376 22.76 -18.44 8.16
C VAL A 376 22.90 -19.47 7.02
N PRO A 377 23.86 -20.40 7.09
CA PRO A 377 24.09 -21.40 6.03
C PRO A 377 22.84 -22.23 5.71
N GLN A 378 22.43 -22.22 4.44
CA GLN A 378 21.18 -22.86 4.01
C GLN A 378 21.17 -24.40 4.16
N VAL A 379 22.36 -25.03 4.22
CA VAL A 379 22.52 -26.46 4.48
C VAL A 379 21.87 -26.91 5.80
N LEU A 380 21.75 -26.01 6.78
CA LEU A 380 21.11 -26.30 8.07
C LEU A 380 19.62 -26.64 7.93
N PHE A 381 18.93 -26.11 6.91
CA PHE A 381 17.50 -26.38 6.68
C PHE A 381 17.25 -27.73 6.00
N GLN A 382 18.29 -28.39 5.49
CA GLN A 382 18.23 -29.67 4.80
C GLN A 382 18.74 -30.83 5.67
N ALA A 383 19.24 -30.54 6.87
CA ALA A 383 19.82 -31.56 7.74
C ALA A 383 18.75 -32.57 8.21
N PRO A 384 18.95 -33.89 8.03
CA PRO A 384 17.99 -34.92 8.46
C PRO A 384 17.93 -35.05 9.99
N LYS A 385 18.97 -34.59 10.70
CA LYS A 385 19.02 -34.48 12.16
C LYS A 385 19.55 -33.12 12.57
N PHE A 386 18.88 -32.50 13.54
CA PHE A 386 19.26 -31.20 14.06
C PHE A 386 20.14 -31.39 15.31
N GLU A 387 21.46 -31.47 15.08
CA GLU A 387 22.46 -31.66 16.14
C GLU A 387 22.71 -30.36 16.93
N GLY A 388 23.42 -30.46 18.06
CA GLY A 388 23.73 -29.29 18.91
C GLY A 388 24.50 -28.20 18.19
N THR A 389 25.42 -28.56 17.28
CA THR A 389 26.16 -27.63 16.42
C THR A 389 25.25 -26.88 15.46
N HIS A 390 24.29 -27.57 14.83
CA HIS A 390 23.26 -26.95 13.98
C HIS A 390 22.42 -25.95 14.77
N ARG A 391 22.11 -26.26 16.03
CA ARG A 391 21.34 -25.38 16.92
C ARG A 391 22.09 -24.12 17.29
N SER A 392 23.39 -24.22 17.57
CA SER A 392 24.25 -23.06 17.85
C SER A 392 24.25 -22.10 16.66
N VAL A 393 24.55 -22.57 15.46
CA VAL A 393 24.59 -21.71 14.26
C VAL A 393 23.21 -21.17 13.90
N MET A 394 22.16 -21.99 14.03
CA MET A 394 20.79 -21.51 13.80
C MET A 394 20.45 -20.39 14.77
N SER A 395 20.89 -20.43 16.03
CA SER A 395 20.56 -19.40 17.01
C SER A 395 21.09 -18.00 16.64
N GLU A 396 22.15 -17.93 15.83
CA GLU A 396 22.76 -16.67 15.37
C GLU A 396 21.79 -15.80 14.56
N HIS A 397 20.79 -16.42 13.91
CA HIS A 397 19.80 -15.67 13.11
C HIS A 397 19.09 -14.58 13.91
N VAL A 398 18.92 -14.78 15.23
CA VAL A 398 18.24 -13.85 16.12
C VAL A 398 19.03 -12.57 16.30
N GLU A 399 20.30 -12.67 16.67
CA GLU A 399 21.18 -11.51 16.83
C GLU A 399 21.48 -10.86 15.48
N LEU A 400 21.62 -11.66 14.41
CA LEU A 400 21.79 -11.16 13.05
C LEU A 400 20.63 -10.24 12.66
N ILE A 401 19.37 -10.65 12.82
CA ILE A 401 18.25 -9.75 12.46
C ILE A 401 18.09 -8.57 13.43
N LEU A 402 18.34 -8.74 14.73
CA LEU A 402 18.28 -7.65 15.71
C LEU A 402 19.30 -6.55 15.37
N SER A 403 20.52 -6.92 14.97
CA SER A 403 21.55 -5.96 14.53
C SER A 403 21.15 -5.16 13.28
N ARG A 404 20.29 -5.73 12.43
CA ARG A 404 19.77 -5.09 11.21
C ARG A 404 18.59 -4.16 11.47
N LEU A 405 18.16 -4.04 12.73
CA LEU A 405 17.11 -3.12 13.19
C LEU A 405 17.67 -1.90 13.92
N ASN A 406 18.99 -1.74 14.03
CA ASN A 406 19.62 -0.64 14.76
C ASN A 406 19.17 0.77 14.29
N ASN A 407 18.80 0.90 13.01
CA ASN A 407 18.31 2.14 12.41
C ASN A 407 16.77 2.29 12.46
N CYS A 408 16.05 1.38 13.11
CA CYS A 408 14.59 1.39 13.25
C CYS A 408 14.12 2.11 14.52
N HIS A 409 14.37 3.42 14.64
CA HIS A 409 14.11 4.20 15.87
C HIS A 409 12.65 4.22 16.35
N TRP A 410 11.69 4.08 15.43
CA TRP A 410 10.26 4.02 15.79
C TRP A 410 9.88 2.68 16.43
N LEU A 411 10.66 1.62 16.18
CA LEU A 411 10.41 0.29 16.72
C LEU A 411 11.00 0.19 18.12
N SER A 412 10.16 0.00 19.12
CA SER A 412 10.62 -0.17 20.50
C SER A 412 11.61 -1.34 20.62
N ALA A 413 12.85 -1.04 21.00
CA ALA A 413 13.90 -2.04 21.20
C ALA A 413 13.48 -3.12 22.21
N ARG A 414 12.72 -2.76 23.25
CA ARG A 414 12.18 -3.71 24.22
C ARG A 414 11.18 -4.69 23.58
N ILE A 415 10.34 -4.22 22.66
CA ILE A 415 9.37 -5.06 21.96
C ILE A 415 10.08 -5.95 20.93
N ALA A 416 11.01 -5.39 20.16
CA ALA A 416 11.84 -6.17 19.25
C ALA A 416 12.59 -7.28 19.99
N GLN A 417 13.25 -6.97 21.11
CA GLN A 417 13.94 -7.96 21.93
C GLN A 417 12.98 -9.00 22.52
N ALA A 418 11.80 -8.60 22.98
CA ALA A 418 10.84 -9.54 23.56
C ALA A 418 10.25 -10.50 22.51
N VAL A 419 9.94 -10.00 21.31
CA VAL A 419 9.37 -10.81 20.24
C VAL A 419 10.48 -11.57 19.52
N ILE A 420 11.41 -10.89 18.84
CA ILE A 420 12.45 -11.52 18.02
C ILE A 420 13.45 -12.28 18.90
N GLY A 421 13.94 -11.63 19.95
CA GLY A 421 14.92 -12.21 20.87
C GLY A 421 14.37 -13.34 21.75
N GLY A 422 13.04 -13.43 21.90
CA GLY A 422 12.40 -14.35 22.85
C GLY A 422 11.52 -15.45 22.23
N ILE A 423 11.13 -15.35 20.94
CA ILE A 423 10.19 -16.29 20.30
C ILE A 423 10.69 -17.74 20.27
N ASN A 424 12.01 -17.92 20.24
CA ASN A 424 12.66 -19.23 20.24
C ASN A 424 13.00 -19.75 21.65
N GLU A 425 12.75 -18.95 22.69
CA GLU A 425 12.97 -19.33 24.09
C GLU A 425 11.83 -20.23 24.61
N ARG A 426 12.10 -21.00 25.67
CA ARG A 426 11.15 -21.95 26.26
C ARG A 426 11.12 -21.82 27.77
N MET A 427 9.98 -22.07 28.40
CA MET A 427 9.79 -21.88 29.84
C MET A 427 10.75 -22.72 30.70
N ASP A 428 11.26 -23.83 30.19
CA ASP A 428 12.23 -24.73 30.83
C ASP A 428 13.70 -24.35 30.55
N GLY A 429 13.97 -23.25 29.83
CA GLY A 429 15.31 -22.83 29.44
C GLY A 429 15.91 -23.65 28.30
N SER A 430 15.17 -24.60 27.73
CA SER A 430 15.65 -25.42 26.61
C SER A 430 15.73 -24.66 25.28
N GLY A 431 15.23 -23.42 25.23
CA GLY A 431 15.20 -22.54 24.06
C GLY A 431 16.52 -21.83 23.75
N TYR A 432 16.47 -20.85 22.86
CA TYR A 432 17.63 -20.06 22.43
C TYR A 432 17.19 -18.63 22.03
N PRO A 433 18.10 -17.63 21.95
CA PRO A 433 19.58 -17.74 22.03
C PRO A 433 20.15 -17.71 23.45
N LYS A 434 19.43 -17.20 24.45
CA LYS A 434 19.93 -16.95 25.80
C LYS A 434 19.56 -18.05 26.80
N GLY A 435 18.66 -18.98 26.45
CA GLY A 435 18.23 -20.06 27.33
C GLY A 435 17.43 -19.54 28.54
N LEU A 436 16.66 -18.48 28.33
CA LEU A 436 15.86 -17.85 29.37
C LEU A 436 14.73 -18.78 29.82
N SER A 437 14.42 -18.79 31.11
CA SER A 437 13.44 -19.69 31.72
C SER A 437 12.38 -18.95 32.53
N GLY A 438 11.18 -19.54 32.63
CA GLY A 438 10.09 -19.09 33.49
C GLY A 438 9.84 -17.58 33.48
N ASN A 439 10.07 -16.92 34.61
CA ASN A 439 9.82 -15.49 34.81
C ASN A 439 10.86 -14.57 34.17
N GLN A 440 11.96 -15.11 33.65
CA GLN A 440 12.94 -14.34 32.86
C GLN A 440 12.38 -13.99 31.47
N LEU A 441 11.36 -14.73 31.02
CA LEU A 441 10.71 -14.50 29.74
C LEU A 441 9.68 -13.37 29.84
N HIS A 442 9.81 -12.40 28.94
CA HIS A 442 8.80 -11.38 28.76
C HIS A 442 7.48 -12.00 28.28
N GLU A 443 6.33 -11.45 28.69
CA GLU A 443 5.00 -11.99 28.30
C GLU A 443 4.82 -12.11 26.78
N LEU A 444 5.36 -11.16 26.02
CA LEU A 444 5.36 -11.23 24.55
C LEU A 444 6.22 -12.36 23.99
N ALA A 445 7.32 -12.75 24.66
CA ALA A 445 8.14 -13.90 24.26
C ALA A 445 7.36 -15.21 24.46
N LYS A 446 6.65 -15.33 25.59
CA LYS A 446 5.79 -16.48 25.89
C LYS A 446 4.65 -16.60 24.88
N ALA A 447 4.00 -15.48 24.56
CA ALA A 447 2.93 -15.43 23.56
C ALA A 447 3.44 -15.78 22.15
N SER A 448 4.55 -15.16 21.72
CA SER A 448 5.11 -15.37 20.38
C SER A 448 5.62 -16.80 20.20
N ALA A 449 6.23 -17.41 21.24
CA ALA A 449 6.71 -18.79 21.21
C ALA A 449 5.58 -19.79 20.91
N ILE A 450 4.39 -19.57 21.45
CA ILE A 450 3.21 -20.41 21.16
C ILE A 450 2.76 -20.21 19.72
N VAL A 451 2.67 -18.96 19.25
CA VAL A 451 2.27 -18.66 17.87
C VAL A 451 3.26 -19.28 16.86
N ASP A 452 4.56 -19.13 17.08
CA ASP A 452 5.61 -19.69 16.24
C ASP A 452 5.52 -21.21 16.14
N VAL A 453 5.39 -21.90 17.27
CA VAL A 453 5.28 -23.37 17.29
C VAL A 453 4.01 -23.83 16.60
N VAL A 454 2.88 -23.15 16.79
CA VAL A 454 1.64 -23.50 16.09
C VAL A 454 1.83 -23.36 14.58
N GLU A 455 2.31 -22.21 14.08
CA GLU A 455 2.48 -22.00 12.64
C GLU A 455 3.55 -22.91 12.04
N ALA A 456 4.63 -23.17 12.77
CA ALA A 456 5.66 -24.13 12.38
C ALA A 456 5.13 -25.57 12.27
N MET A 457 4.16 -25.97 13.11
CA MET A 457 3.59 -27.32 13.12
C MET A 457 2.49 -27.55 12.07
N ARG A 458 1.89 -26.47 11.56
CA ARG A 458 0.87 -26.53 10.48
C ARG A 458 1.44 -26.81 9.09
N ARG A 459 2.76 -26.81 8.94
CA ARG A 459 3.44 -27.09 7.68
C ARG A 459 4.30 -28.35 7.76
N ASP A 460 4.57 -28.90 6.59
CA ASP A 460 5.53 -29.98 6.41
C ASP A 460 6.95 -29.51 6.73
N ARG A 461 7.76 -30.45 7.18
CA ARG A 461 9.21 -30.36 7.30
C ARG A 461 9.81 -31.65 6.76
N ALA A 462 11.10 -31.63 6.45
CA ALA A 462 11.81 -32.80 5.93
C ALA A 462 11.67 -34.04 6.85
N ASP A 463 11.48 -33.82 8.15
CA ASP A 463 11.40 -34.84 9.19
C ASP A 463 9.97 -35.17 9.64
N ARG A 464 8.95 -34.40 9.24
CA ARG A 464 7.55 -34.65 9.66
C ARG A 464 6.50 -33.98 8.76
N PRO A 465 5.31 -34.60 8.62
CA PRO A 465 4.18 -33.94 7.95
C PRO A 465 3.57 -32.81 8.81
N ALA A 466 2.76 -31.98 8.16
CA ALA A 466 1.87 -31.00 8.76
C ALA A 466 0.90 -31.66 9.75
N ARG A 467 0.49 -30.89 10.77
CA ARG A 467 -0.44 -31.34 11.82
C ARG A 467 -1.71 -30.49 11.84
N THR A 468 -2.80 -31.14 12.20
CA THR A 468 -4.09 -30.50 12.53
C THR A 468 -3.97 -29.62 13.77
N ALA A 469 -4.82 -28.61 13.91
CA ALA A 469 -4.93 -27.77 15.10
C ALA A 469 -5.09 -28.63 16.36
N GLN A 470 -5.92 -29.68 16.32
CA GLN A 470 -6.11 -30.58 17.45
C GLN A 470 -4.81 -31.32 17.85
N GLN A 471 -4.04 -31.81 16.88
CA GLN A 471 -2.74 -32.44 17.15
C GLN A 471 -1.73 -31.45 17.73
N ILE A 472 -1.75 -30.20 17.27
CA ILE A 472 -0.90 -29.12 17.77
C ILE A 472 -1.28 -28.77 19.21
N TYR A 473 -2.56 -28.60 19.52
CA TYR A 473 -3.03 -28.32 20.88
C TYR A 473 -2.68 -29.45 21.85
N ARG A 474 -2.82 -30.71 21.42
CA ARG A 474 -2.35 -31.86 22.21
C ARG A 474 -0.83 -31.82 22.44
N HIS A 475 -0.05 -31.37 21.47
CA HIS A 475 1.39 -31.20 21.65
C HIS A 475 1.68 -30.13 22.70
N LEU A 476 1.09 -28.94 22.59
CA LEU A 476 1.25 -27.86 23.57
C LEU A 476 0.89 -28.32 24.99
N LEU A 477 -0.28 -28.96 25.15
CA LEU A 477 -0.77 -29.47 26.45
C LEU A 477 0.11 -30.56 27.06
N ARG A 478 0.87 -31.30 26.25
CA ARG A 478 1.84 -32.31 26.71
C ARG A 478 3.20 -31.72 27.11
N HIS A 479 3.46 -30.46 26.76
CA HIS A 479 4.73 -29.78 27.07
C HIS A 479 4.50 -28.49 27.89
N PRO A 480 3.78 -28.55 29.02
CA PRO A 480 3.48 -27.35 29.84
C PRO A 480 4.73 -26.76 30.52
N HIS A 481 5.84 -27.49 30.54
CA HIS A 481 7.14 -27.01 31.01
C HIS A 481 7.86 -26.16 29.95
N GLN A 482 7.54 -26.30 28.66
CA GLN A 482 8.15 -25.53 27.56
C GLN A 482 7.35 -24.28 27.19
N PHE A 483 6.04 -24.30 27.40
CA PHE A 483 5.12 -23.24 26.98
C PHE A 483 4.29 -22.73 28.15
N ASP A 484 4.04 -21.42 28.20
CA ASP A 484 3.29 -20.81 29.29
C ASP A 484 1.81 -21.26 29.27
N PRO A 485 1.29 -21.86 30.36
CA PRO A 485 -0.07 -22.39 30.40
C PRO A 485 -1.17 -21.35 30.19
N SER A 486 -0.95 -20.11 30.64
CA SER A 486 -1.95 -19.04 30.51
C SER A 486 -2.09 -18.61 29.05
N TRP A 487 -0.96 -18.46 28.35
CA TRP A 487 -0.95 -18.14 26.92
C TRP A 487 -1.42 -19.32 26.06
N MET A 488 -1.12 -20.56 26.43
CA MET A 488 -1.65 -21.74 25.73
C MET A 488 -3.18 -21.77 25.79
N LYS A 489 -3.73 -21.59 26.99
CA LYS A 489 -5.18 -21.54 27.20
C LYS A 489 -5.81 -20.39 26.39
N ARG A 490 -5.22 -19.19 26.46
CA ARG A 490 -5.67 -18.02 25.69
C ARG A 490 -5.65 -18.28 24.18
N TYR A 491 -4.60 -18.92 23.65
CA TYR A 491 -4.52 -19.26 22.23
C TYR A 491 -5.65 -20.21 21.80
N ILE A 492 -5.87 -21.30 22.55
CA ILE A 492 -6.91 -22.29 22.25
C ILE A 492 -8.31 -21.68 22.35
N GLU A 493 -8.56 -20.86 23.37
CA GLU A 493 -9.85 -20.18 23.56
C GLU A 493 -10.13 -19.13 22.48
N HIS A 494 -9.09 -18.43 22.01
CA HIS A 494 -9.18 -17.37 21.00
C HIS A 494 -9.39 -17.94 19.60
N PHE A 495 -8.60 -18.95 19.21
CA PHE A 495 -8.65 -19.52 17.87
C PHE A 495 -9.62 -20.70 17.73
N LYS A 496 -10.16 -21.22 18.84
CA LYS A 496 -11.11 -22.35 18.89
C LYS A 496 -10.52 -23.66 18.37
N ALA A 497 -11.29 -24.74 18.50
CA ALA A 497 -10.85 -26.08 18.12
C ALA A 497 -10.66 -26.26 16.60
N LEU A 498 -11.51 -25.59 15.79
CA LEU A 498 -11.44 -25.53 14.33
C LEU A 498 -11.22 -24.07 13.92
N PRO A 499 -9.98 -23.58 13.97
CA PRO A 499 -9.68 -22.20 13.64
C PRO A 499 -10.01 -21.84 12.20
N ILE A 500 -10.12 -20.54 11.95
CA ILE A 500 -10.22 -20.00 10.60
C ILE A 500 -9.01 -20.49 9.78
N GLY A 501 -9.29 -20.96 8.56
CA GLY A 501 -8.28 -21.59 7.71
C GLY A 501 -7.99 -23.05 8.06
N SER A 502 -8.78 -23.73 8.89
CA SER A 502 -8.78 -25.19 8.95
C SER A 502 -9.55 -25.80 7.77
N LEU A 503 -9.01 -26.84 7.15
CA LEU A 503 -9.73 -27.65 6.17
C LEU A 503 -10.49 -28.75 6.91
N VAL A 504 -11.82 -28.78 6.75
CA VAL A 504 -12.69 -29.69 7.50
C VAL A 504 -13.39 -30.65 6.53
N ARG A 505 -13.41 -31.93 6.90
CA ARG A 505 -14.30 -32.93 6.30
C ARG A 505 -15.62 -32.94 7.05
N PHE A 506 -16.71 -32.79 6.32
CA PHE A 506 -18.07 -32.85 6.86
C PHE A 506 -18.70 -34.23 6.65
N SER A 507 -19.80 -34.52 7.34
CA SER A 507 -20.47 -35.83 7.23
C SER A 507 -21.10 -36.09 5.85
N SER A 508 -21.24 -35.06 5.02
CA SER A 508 -21.55 -35.18 3.59
C SER A 508 -20.36 -35.63 2.72
N GLU A 509 -19.20 -35.93 3.32
CA GLU A 509 -17.90 -36.19 2.68
C GLU A 509 -17.28 -35.01 1.93
N GLN A 510 -17.95 -33.86 1.90
CA GLN A 510 -17.39 -32.64 1.32
C GLN A 510 -16.28 -32.06 2.21
N LEU A 511 -15.26 -31.50 1.54
CA LEU A 511 -14.18 -30.74 2.17
C LEU A 511 -14.47 -29.25 2.06
N ALA A 512 -14.29 -28.51 3.15
CA ALA A 512 -14.43 -27.05 3.13
C ALA A 512 -13.46 -26.35 4.08
N TRP A 513 -12.92 -25.22 3.64
CA TRP A 513 -12.12 -24.33 4.47
C TRP A 513 -13.02 -23.46 5.34
N VAL A 514 -12.73 -23.38 6.64
CA VAL A 514 -13.42 -22.48 7.56
C VAL A 514 -13.03 -21.04 7.26
N LEU A 515 -14.01 -20.21 6.88
CA LEU A 515 -13.81 -18.78 6.62
C LEU A 515 -14.24 -17.90 7.80
N ARG A 516 -15.34 -18.25 8.46
CA ARG A 516 -15.88 -17.51 9.62
C ARG A 516 -16.41 -18.41 10.70
N LEU A 517 -16.36 -17.93 11.93
CA LEU A 517 -16.84 -18.65 13.12
C LEU A 517 -17.90 -17.83 13.88
N ASP A 518 -18.86 -18.50 14.50
CA ASP A 518 -19.70 -17.89 15.53
C ASP A 518 -18.95 -17.76 16.87
N ALA A 519 -19.57 -17.13 17.87
CA ALA A 519 -19.00 -16.98 19.20
C ALA A 519 -18.69 -18.32 19.92
N LYS A 520 -19.39 -19.40 19.54
CA LYS A 520 -19.21 -20.75 20.09
C LYS A 520 -18.09 -21.52 19.36
N GLY A 521 -17.58 -21.00 18.24
CA GLY A 521 -16.56 -21.64 17.41
C GLY A 521 -17.11 -22.58 16.35
N ASN A 522 -18.40 -22.48 16.00
CA ASN A 522 -18.98 -23.21 14.87
C ASN A 522 -18.77 -22.43 13.57
N ALA A 523 -18.52 -23.14 12.46
CA ALA A 523 -18.35 -22.51 11.17
C ALA A 523 -19.66 -21.92 10.64
N THR A 524 -19.66 -20.62 10.36
CA THR A 524 -20.80 -19.87 9.79
C THR A 524 -20.61 -19.56 8.31
N GLU A 525 -19.37 -19.51 7.85
CA GLU A 525 -19.02 -19.38 6.43
C GLU A 525 -17.88 -20.36 6.11
N VAL A 526 -18.03 -21.13 5.04
CA VAL A 526 -17.00 -22.06 4.55
C VAL A 526 -16.83 -21.97 3.04
N GLN A 527 -15.62 -22.21 2.56
CA GLN A 527 -15.32 -22.32 1.14
C GLN A 527 -15.12 -23.79 0.76
N ILE A 528 -15.92 -24.31 -0.16
CA ILE A 528 -15.77 -25.69 -0.62
C ILE A 528 -14.41 -25.88 -1.30
N ALA A 529 -13.74 -26.97 -0.95
CA ALA A 529 -12.46 -27.39 -1.51
C ALA A 529 -12.64 -28.68 -2.33
N LYS A 530 -12.00 -28.76 -3.49
CA LYS A 530 -12.05 -29.97 -4.33
C LYS A 530 -11.23 -31.12 -3.73
N GLN A 531 -10.08 -30.79 -3.12
CA GLN A 531 -9.09 -31.74 -2.61
C GLN A 531 -8.40 -31.16 -1.38
N ALA A 532 -7.64 -32.00 -0.67
CA ALA A 532 -6.85 -31.60 0.51
C ALA A 532 -5.53 -30.91 0.11
N GLU A 533 -5.65 -29.77 -0.57
CA GLU A 533 -4.53 -28.97 -1.05
C GLU A 533 -4.68 -27.51 -0.62
N PRO A 534 -3.58 -26.74 -0.52
CA PRO A 534 -3.65 -25.35 -0.10
C PRO A 534 -4.57 -24.50 -0.99
N PRO A 535 -5.28 -23.50 -0.43
CA PRO A 535 -6.29 -22.74 -1.16
C PRO A 535 -5.67 -21.94 -2.32
N SER A 536 -6.20 -22.16 -3.52
CA SER A 536 -5.81 -21.50 -4.77
C SER A 536 -7.04 -21.17 -5.62
N ASN A 537 -6.91 -20.29 -6.63
CA ASN A 537 -8.02 -20.02 -7.54
C ASN A 537 -8.56 -21.25 -8.27
N GLU A 538 -7.75 -22.31 -8.39
CA GLU A 538 -8.09 -23.51 -9.16
C GLU A 538 -8.87 -24.54 -8.34
N ASN A 539 -8.69 -24.55 -7.01
CA ASN A 539 -9.26 -25.56 -6.12
C ASN A 539 -10.36 -25.05 -5.18
N LEU A 540 -10.52 -23.73 -5.04
CA LEU A 540 -11.64 -23.13 -4.30
C LEU A 540 -12.92 -23.11 -5.15
N ARG A 541 -14.04 -23.48 -4.53
CA ARG A 541 -15.38 -23.59 -5.16
C ARG A 541 -16.37 -22.63 -4.52
N ALA A 542 -17.67 -22.96 -4.51
CA ALA A 542 -18.69 -22.11 -3.94
C ALA A 542 -18.44 -21.83 -2.44
N VAL A 543 -18.87 -20.64 -2.00
CA VAL A 543 -18.94 -20.26 -0.60
C VAL A 543 -20.31 -20.62 -0.05
N ILE A 544 -20.35 -21.22 1.14
CA ILE A 544 -21.58 -21.50 1.88
C ILE A 544 -21.63 -20.60 3.11
N ARG A 545 -22.77 -19.92 3.32
CA ARG A 545 -23.01 -18.95 4.41
C ARG A 545 -24.25 -19.34 5.19
N GLY A 546 -24.24 -19.12 6.51
CA GLY A 546 -25.40 -19.26 7.42
C GLY A 546 -25.77 -20.70 7.75
N ASP A 547 -25.99 -21.53 6.73
CA ASP A 547 -26.58 -22.87 6.88
C ASP A 547 -25.56 -24.00 6.66
N VAL A 548 -24.33 -23.80 7.13
CA VAL A 548 -23.21 -24.73 6.89
C VAL A 548 -23.55 -26.14 7.39
N ALA A 549 -24.09 -26.25 8.61
CA ALA A 549 -24.43 -27.54 9.22
C ALA A 549 -25.60 -28.25 8.51
N GLU A 550 -26.58 -27.50 7.98
CA GLU A 550 -27.70 -28.08 7.24
C GLU A 550 -27.27 -28.58 5.87
N ARG A 551 -26.40 -27.82 5.18
CA ARG A 551 -25.96 -28.14 3.81
C ARG A 551 -24.86 -29.19 3.76
N LEU A 552 -23.93 -29.17 4.70
CA LEU A 552 -22.76 -30.06 4.72
C LEU A 552 -22.85 -31.16 5.79
N GLY A 553 -23.74 -31.02 6.75
CA GLY A 553 -23.79 -31.87 7.94
C GLY A 553 -22.79 -31.43 9.01
N ARG A 554 -22.49 -32.33 9.95
CA ARG A 554 -21.58 -32.01 11.07
C ARG A 554 -20.10 -32.12 10.65
N PRO A 555 -19.19 -31.32 11.25
CA PRO A 555 -17.76 -31.54 11.13
C PRO A 555 -17.37 -32.93 11.64
N VAL A 556 -16.67 -33.72 10.83
CA VAL A 556 -16.14 -35.04 11.20
C VAL A 556 -14.71 -34.92 11.71
N GLY A 557 -13.90 -34.07 11.07
CA GLY A 557 -12.52 -33.81 11.50
C GLY A 557 -11.79 -32.83 10.58
N GLU A 558 -10.71 -32.26 11.11
CA GLU A 558 -9.77 -31.44 10.33
C GLU A 558 -8.83 -32.34 9.53
N VAL A 559 -8.56 -31.96 8.29
CA VAL A 559 -7.55 -32.57 7.43
C VAL A 559 -6.31 -31.67 7.43
N ALA A 560 -5.15 -32.23 7.78
CA ALA A 560 -3.90 -31.48 7.77
C ALA A 560 -3.52 -31.13 6.33
N VAL A 561 -3.26 -29.85 6.07
CA VAL A 561 -2.79 -29.33 4.78
C VAL A 561 -1.62 -28.40 5.05
N SER A 562 -0.50 -28.67 4.39
CA SER A 562 0.71 -27.86 4.48
C SER A 562 0.56 -26.60 3.64
N THR A 563 0.26 -25.48 4.30
CA THR A 563 0.10 -24.16 3.68
C THR A 563 1.35 -23.30 3.78
#